data_AF-A0ABD3WR86-F1
#
_entry.id   AF-A0ABD3WR86-F1
#
_cell.length_a   1.000
_cell.length_b   1.000
_cell.length_c   1.000
_cell.angle_alpha   90.00
_cell.angle_beta   90.00
_cell.angle_gamma   90.00
#
_symmetry.space_group_name_H-M   'P 1'
#
loop_
_entity.id
_entity.type
_entity.pdbx_description
1 polymer ?
#
loop_
_entity_poly.entity_id
_entity_poly.type
_entity_poly.pdbx_seq_one_letter_code
_entity_poly.pdbx_strand_id
1 'polypeptide(L)'
;MNNSYHTLLAFFDRASEDSSDFINGNDHPFDSSLIETDEFYAKLVQPSSDVIDDNACALAQMAFKGLGGVLRKAMKEQLPGGSFFQPTDEIREHTQSVISHNKVPERVFGILDFFLRYRPNATTISNEAFLMFAFNTTSERLQSLPITEKEKLLTECRKEGRQMQAKYKERLKEIEAKRRENLQNKQLALEKKQKRELQVKSKHTNAILYYGLWQRPDDVENILAELSNTEKRKALSSQIRFRQKVLKQTVIEKQLYQMSEKGKAYTLEKLKNNVIQLIKDAADSPSEESPTQEIPLLVGKKVIHTFNEGKWPGRVLSVVAVFPEFYNIVYDCDLQENSSPNAIYTYTLKEDYRNGNLEIVPEV
;
A
#
# COMPACT_ATOMS: atom_id res chain seq x y z
N MET A 1 5.92 -24.58 26.43
CA MET A 1 5.38 -23.66 25.40
C MET A 1 5.73 -24.11 23.99
N ASN A 2 7.00 -24.19 23.59
CA ASN A 2 7.36 -24.58 22.21
C ASN A 2 6.85 -25.97 21.81
N ASN A 3 6.93 -26.95 22.71
CA ASN A 3 6.36 -28.29 22.47
C ASN A 3 4.84 -28.24 22.32
N SER A 4 4.15 -27.37 23.05
CA SER A 4 2.69 -27.20 22.97
C SER A 4 2.25 -26.69 21.60
N TYR A 5 2.99 -25.72 21.02
CA TYR A 5 2.73 -25.25 19.65
C TYR A 5 3.02 -26.32 18.60
N HIS A 6 4.05 -27.14 18.82
CA HIS A 6 4.35 -28.26 17.94
C HIS A 6 3.27 -29.34 17.98
N THR A 7 2.81 -29.73 19.18
CA THR A 7 1.68 -30.66 19.37
C THR A 7 0.41 -30.13 18.72
N LEU A 8 0.12 -28.84 18.89
CA LEU A 8 -1.06 -28.22 18.30
C LEU A 8 -1.00 -28.18 16.77
N LEU A 9 0.17 -27.93 16.16
CA LEU A 9 0.33 -28.02 14.71
C LEU A 9 0.18 -29.45 14.20
N ALA A 10 0.76 -30.44 14.89
CA ALA A 10 0.61 -31.84 14.52
C ALA A 10 -0.88 -32.25 14.57
N PHE A 11 -1.61 -31.75 15.58
CA PHE A 11 -3.06 -31.92 15.67
C PHE A 11 -3.78 -31.26 14.49
N PHE A 12 -3.51 -29.99 14.17
CA PHE A 12 -4.16 -29.30 13.06
C PHE A 12 -3.86 -29.92 11.69
N ASP A 13 -2.65 -30.42 11.48
CA ASP A 13 -2.29 -31.10 10.24
C ASP A 13 -3.11 -32.39 10.07
N ARG A 14 -3.17 -33.23 11.11
CA ARG A 14 -4.01 -34.43 11.12
C ARG A 14 -5.49 -34.11 10.99
N ALA A 15 -6.00 -33.14 11.77
CA ALA A 15 -7.40 -32.75 11.79
C ALA A 15 -7.83 -32.04 10.49
N SER A 16 -6.90 -31.51 9.71
CA SER A 16 -7.17 -30.96 8.38
C SER A 16 -7.36 -32.04 7.31
N GLU A 17 -6.82 -33.24 7.55
CA GLU A 17 -7.00 -34.41 6.67
C GLU A 17 -8.25 -35.19 7.07
N ASP A 18 -8.46 -35.42 8.37
CA ASP A 18 -9.66 -36.06 8.91
C ASP A 18 -10.10 -35.42 10.23
N SER A 19 -11.34 -34.95 10.27
CA SER A 19 -11.90 -34.25 11.45
C SER A 19 -13.03 -35.02 12.13
N SER A 20 -13.33 -36.24 11.66
CA SER A 20 -14.39 -37.09 12.22
C SER A 20 -14.17 -37.35 13.71
N ASP A 21 -12.93 -37.63 14.11
CA ASP A 21 -12.58 -37.98 15.48
C ASP A 21 -12.69 -36.79 16.45
N PHE A 22 -12.50 -35.57 15.93
CA PHE A 22 -12.71 -34.34 16.69
C PHE A 22 -14.21 -34.06 16.89
N ILE A 23 -15.03 -34.23 15.85
CA ILE A 23 -16.49 -34.01 15.90
C ILE A 23 -17.17 -35.07 16.78
N ASN A 24 -16.66 -36.30 16.77
CA ASN A 24 -17.09 -37.38 17.67
C ASN A 24 -16.63 -37.18 19.12
N GLY A 25 -15.73 -36.22 19.38
CA GLY A 25 -15.23 -35.91 20.72
C GLY A 25 -14.18 -36.86 21.24
N ASN A 26 -13.58 -37.67 20.37
CA ASN A 26 -12.58 -38.67 20.74
C ASN A 26 -11.15 -38.14 20.65
N ASP A 27 -10.91 -37.07 19.89
CA ASP A 27 -9.57 -36.53 19.64
C ASP A 27 -9.44 -35.06 20.02
N HIS A 28 -8.46 -34.74 20.86
CA HIS A 28 -8.22 -33.41 21.41
C HIS A 28 -6.73 -33.06 21.37
N PRO A 29 -6.34 -31.79 21.16
CA PRO A 29 -4.93 -31.39 21.06
C PRO A 29 -4.17 -31.39 22.40
N PHE A 30 -4.88 -31.32 23.53
CA PHE A 30 -4.33 -31.24 24.88
C PHE A 30 -5.17 -32.08 25.85
N ASP A 31 -4.65 -32.32 27.05
CA ASP A 31 -5.35 -33.03 28.12
C ASP A 31 -6.71 -32.35 28.43
N SER A 32 -7.73 -33.16 28.73
CA SER A 32 -9.10 -32.71 29.01
C SER A 32 -9.22 -31.75 30.20
N SER A 33 -8.20 -31.68 31.07
CA SER A 33 -8.12 -30.72 32.17
C SER A 33 -7.79 -29.28 31.74
N LEU A 34 -7.29 -29.09 30.51
CA LEU A 34 -6.88 -27.80 29.96
C LEU A 34 -7.90 -27.23 28.96
N ILE A 35 -9.00 -27.94 28.72
CA ILE A 35 -10.02 -27.57 27.73
C ILE A 35 -11.22 -26.98 28.47
N GLU A 36 -11.40 -25.67 28.33
CA GLU A 36 -12.66 -25.03 28.70
C GLU A 36 -13.69 -25.30 27.61
N THR A 37 -14.81 -25.94 27.99
CA THR A 37 -15.87 -26.32 27.06
C THR A 37 -17.05 -25.38 27.22
N ASP A 38 -17.40 -24.69 26.13
CA ASP A 38 -18.57 -23.81 26.07
C ASP A 38 -19.81 -24.56 25.57
N GLU A 39 -20.99 -23.98 25.75
CA GLU A 39 -22.25 -24.50 25.18
C GLU A 39 -22.16 -24.73 23.66
N PHE A 40 -21.35 -23.94 22.97
CA PHE A 40 -21.09 -24.09 21.53
C PHE A 40 -20.23 -25.34 21.24
N TYR A 41 -19.21 -25.60 22.06
CA TYR A 41 -18.36 -26.78 21.93
C TYR A 41 -19.19 -28.06 22.16
N ALA A 42 -20.05 -28.08 23.17
CA ALA A 42 -20.94 -29.20 23.45
C ALA A 42 -21.98 -29.46 22.34
N LYS A 43 -22.33 -28.45 21.54
CA LYS A 43 -23.22 -28.61 20.36
C LYS A 43 -22.48 -29.07 19.12
N LEU A 44 -21.23 -28.66 18.97
CA LEU A 44 -20.35 -29.01 17.86
C LEU A 44 -19.83 -30.44 17.97
N VAL A 45 -19.54 -30.87 19.20
CA VAL A 45 -19.04 -32.21 19.52
C VAL A 45 -20.19 -33.03 20.07
N GLN A 46 -20.75 -33.94 19.26
CA GLN A 46 -21.86 -34.80 19.66
C GLN A 46 -21.41 -36.25 19.73
N PRO A 47 -21.05 -36.77 20.92
CA PRO A 47 -20.39 -38.08 21.08
C PRO A 47 -21.30 -39.31 20.84
N SER A 48 -22.40 -39.19 20.07
CA SER A 48 -23.37 -40.28 19.87
C SER A 48 -24.36 -40.07 18.71
N SER A 49 -23.93 -39.47 17.60
CA SER A 49 -24.74 -39.47 16.37
C SER A 49 -24.15 -40.45 15.36
N ASP A 50 -24.92 -41.46 14.95
CA ASP A 50 -24.53 -42.43 13.91
C ASP A 50 -24.34 -41.79 12.51
N VAL A 51 -24.60 -40.48 12.40
CA VAL A 51 -24.46 -39.68 11.17
C VAL A 51 -23.56 -38.50 11.48
N ILE A 52 -22.30 -38.62 11.08
CA ILE A 52 -21.37 -37.50 11.03
C ILE A 52 -21.86 -36.56 9.91
N ASP A 53 -22.12 -35.29 10.22
CA ASP A 53 -22.48 -34.31 9.21
C ASP A 53 -21.25 -34.00 8.35
N ASP A 54 -21.26 -34.51 7.10
CA ASP A 54 -20.19 -34.31 6.12
C ASP A 54 -19.85 -32.82 5.92
N ASN A 55 -20.83 -31.92 6.06
CA ASN A 55 -20.60 -30.48 5.96
C ASN A 55 -19.86 -29.92 7.17
N ALA A 56 -20.16 -30.43 8.37
CA ALA A 56 -19.46 -30.04 9.59
C ALA A 56 -18.00 -30.50 9.55
N CYS A 57 -17.73 -31.72 9.05
CA CYS A 57 -16.38 -32.22 8.79
C CYS A 57 -15.61 -31.35 7.80
N ALA A 58 -16.22 -31.03 6.65
CA ALA A 58 -15.57 -30.21 5.64
C ALA A 58 -15.26 -28.78 6.16
N LEU A 59 -16.16 -28.18 6.94
CA LEU A 59 -15.94 -26.88 7.57
C LEU A 59 -14.83 -26.93 8.64
N ALA A 60 -14.82 -27.98 9.48
CA ALA A 60 -13.78 -28.18 10.49
C ALA A 60 -12.39 -28.37 9.84
N GLN A 61 -12.28 -29.19 8.79
CA GLN A 61 -11.04 -29.36 8.03
C GLN A 61 -10.52 -28.04 7.44
N MET A 62 -11.41 -27.23 6.84
CA MET A 62 -11.04 -25.91 6.34
C MET A 62 -10.58 -24.96 7.45
N ALA A 63 -11.27 -24.98 8.60
CA ALA A 63 -10.89 -24.19 9.76
C ALA A 63 -9.52 -24.60 10.31
N PHE A 64 -9.26 -25.90 10.49
CA PHE A 64 -7.97 -26.41 10.95
C PHE A 64 -6.83 -26.09 10.00
N LYS A 65 -7.06 -26.18 8.68
CA LYS A 65 -6.08 -25.76 7.66
C LYS A 65 -5.77 -24.26 7.76
N GLY A 66 -6.79 -23.43 7.95
CA GLY A 66 -6.64 -21.99 8.16
C GLY A 66 -5.86 -21.66 9.43
N LEU A 67 -6.26 -22.25 10.56
CA LEU A 67 -5.63 -22.05 11.87
C LEU A 67 -4.18 -22.55 11.88
N GLY A 68 -3.91 -23.70 11.27
CA GLY A 68 -2.55 -24.23 11.09
C GLY A 68 -1.67 -23.28 10.26
N GLY A 69 -2.22 -22.69 9.19
CA GLY A 69 -1.52 -21.68 8.39
C GLY A 69 -1.18 -20.41 9.18
N VAL A 70 -2.11 -19.91 9.99
CA VAL A 70 -1.89 -18.76 10.87
C VAL A 70 -0.83 -19.08 11.91
N LEU A 71 -0.90 -20.23 12.57
CA LEU A 71 0.04 -20.63 13.61
C LEU A 71 1.47 -20.80 13.06
N ARG A 72 1.62 -21.41 11.87
CA ARG A 72 2.93 -21.51 11.18
C ARG A 72 3.53 -20.15 10.85
N LYS A 73 2.70 -19.17 10.48
CA LYS A 73 3.16 -17.81 10.16
C LYS A 73 3.49 -17.00 11.41
N ALA A 74 2.63 -17.07 12.43
CA ALA A 74 2.75 -16.31 13.67
C ALA A 74 3.90 -16.81 14.54
N MET A 75 4.06 -18.13 14.67
CA MET A 75 5.03 -18.76 15.57
C MET A 75 6.24 -19.35 14.84
N LYS A 76 6.55 -18.85 13.64
CA LYS A 76 7.64 -19.37 12.77
C LYS A 76 8.96 -19.57 13.52
N GLU A 77 9.28 -18.67 14.44
CA GLU A 77 10.54 -18.70 15.19
C GLU A 77 10.54 -19.67 16.38
N GLN A 78 9.36 -20.06 16.89
CA GLN A 78 9.21 -21.03 17.99
C GLN A 78 8.91 -22.46 17.50
N LEU A 79 8.80 -22.68 16.19
CA LEU A 79 8.55 -23.98 15.56
C LEU A 79 9.86 -24.69 15.14
N PRO A 80 9.85 -26.00 14.85
CA PRO A 80 11.05 -26.72 14.43
C PRO A 80 11.78 -26.02 13.27
N GLY A 81 13.05 -25.66 13.49
CA GLY A 81 13.86 -24.87 12.55
C GLY A 81 13.86 -23.36 12.78
N GLY A 82 13.07 -22.86 13.74
CA GLY A 82 13.10 -21.48 14.20
C GLY A 82 14.19 -21.23 15.26
N SER A 83 14.67 -19.98 15.35
CA SER A 83 15.75 -19.57 16.25
C SER A 83 15.47 -19.79 17.74
N PHE A 84 14.19 -19.90 18.12
CA PHE A 84 13.76 -20.03 19.52
C PHE A 84 13.13 -21.38 19.84
N PHE A 85 13.17 -22.37 18.93
CA PHE A 85 12.61 -23.71 19.17
C PHE A 85 13.34 -24.43 20.31
N GLN A 86 14.68 -24.42 20.27
CA GLN A 86 15.57 -24.89 21.34
C GLN A 86 16.43 -23.71 21.81
N PRO A 87 15.93 -22.88 22.73
CA PRO A 87 16.68 -21.72 23.19
C PRO A 87 17.91 -22.17 23.99
N THR A 88 19.07 -21.61 23.64
CA THR A 88 20.32 -21.71 24.44
C THR A 88 20.10 -21.14 25.84
N ASP A 89 20.87 -21.60 26.83
CA ASP A 89 20.72 -21.16 28.22
C ASP A 89 20.89 -19.64 28.40
N GLU A 90 21.72 -18.98 27.58
CA GLU A 90 21.86 -17.51 27.55
C GLU A 90 20.55 -16.78 27.20
N ILE A 91 19.78 -17.30 26.22
CA ILE A 91 18.51 -16.71 25.81
C ILE A 91 17.47 -16.89 26.93
N ARG A 92 17.53 -18.01 27.65
CA ARG A 92 16.64 -18.26 28.80
C ARG A 92 16.89 -17.27 29.93
N GLU A 93 18.15 -16.99 30.23
CA GLU A 93 18.51 -16.00 31.26
C GLU A 93 18.05 -14.59 30.87
N HIS A 94 18.28 -14.17 29.63
CA HIS A 94 17.83 -12.86 29.15
C HIS A 94 16.30 -12.71 29.15
N THR A 95 15.58 -13.77 28.75
CA THR A 95 14.12 -13.75 28.65
C THR A 95 13.41 -13.91 29.99
N GLN A 96 14.08 -14.43 31.03
CA GLN A 96 13.52 -14.55 32.38
C GLN A 96 13.17 -13.19 32.99
N SER A 97 13.87 -12.13 32.57
CA SER A 97 13.58 -10.75 33.01
C SER A 97 12.33 -10.13 32.34
N VAL A 98 11.83 -10.75 31.26
CA VAL A 98 10.70 -10.22 30.49
C VAL A 98 9.40 -10.73 31.09
N ILE A 99 8.52 -9.80 31.45
CA ILE A 99 7.20 -10.11 32.00
C ILE A 99 6.35 -10.76 30.90
N SER A 100 5.71 -11.89 31.19
CA SER A 100 4.93 -12.69 30.21
C SER A 100 3.65 -12.01 29.72
N HIS A 101 3.23 -10.90 30.35
CA HIS A 101 2.00 -10.20 30.01
C HIS A 101 2.25 -8.78 29.48
N ASN A 102 1.44 -8.35 28.51
CA ASN A 102 1.58 -7.04 27.85
C ASN A 102 1.02 -5.84 28.67
N LYS A 103 0.59 -6.06 29.91
CA LYS A 103 -0.06 -5.02 30.75
C LYS A 103 0.76 -3.73 30.88
N VAL A 104 2.08 -3.84 31.01
CA VAL A 104 2.96 -2.67 31.20
C VAL A 104 3.07 -1.86 29.90
N PRO A 105 3.45 -2.46 28.75
CA PRO A 105 3.37 -1.77 27.46
C PRO A 105 2.01 -1.15 27.16
N GLU A 106 0.91 -1.89 27.35
CA GLU A 106 -0.45 -1.40 27.08
C GLU A 106 -0.80 -0.19 27.95
N ARG A 107 -0.43 -0.23 29.25
CA ARG A 107 -0.64 0.90 30.15
C ARG A 107 0.20 2.11 29.74
N VAL A 108 1.45 1.90 29.32
CA VAL A 108 2.34 2.97 28.79
C VAL A 108 1.71 3.61 27.56
N PHE A 109 1.26 2.81 26.60
CA PHE A 109 0.61 3.32 25.39
C PHE A 109 -0.72 4.01 25.67
N GLY A 110 -1.52 3.48 26.58
CA GLY A 110 -2.78 4.11 26.99
C GLY A 110 -2.57 5.50 27.61
N ILE A 111 -1.56 5.65 28.47
CA ILE A 111 -1.21 6.96 29.06
C ILE A 111 -0.61 7.90 28.00
N LEU A 112 0.22 7.38 27.09
CA LEU A 112 0.76 8.18 25.99
C LEU A 112 -0.34 8.70 25.07
N ASP A 113 -1.31 7.86 24.70
CA ASP A 113 -2.46 8.24 23.88
C ASP A 113 -3.29 9.32 24.58
N PHE A 114 -3.53 9.15 25.89
CA PHE A 114 -4.17 10.19 26.69
C PHE A 114 -3.40 11.52 26.66
N PHE A 115 -2.06 11.51 26.81
CA PHE A 115 -1.27 12.73 26.74
C PHE A 115 -1.26 13.38 25.36
N LEU A 116 -1.26 12.59 24.28
CA LEU A 116 -1.34 13.11 22.91
C LEU A 116 -2.67 13.80 22.65
N ARG A 117 -3.79 13.26 23.18
CA ARG A 117 -5.12 13.88 23.07
C ARG A 117 -5.27 15.11 23.97
N TYR A 118 -4.81 15.02 25.20
CA TYR A 118 -4.94 16.11 26.18
C TYR A 118 -4.00 17.29 25.87
N ARG A 119 -2.82 17.01 25.29
CA ARG A 119 -1.78 18.01 24.97
C ARG A 119 -1.25 17.81 23.56
N PRO A 120 -2.05 18.11 22.52
CA PRO A 120 -1.66 17.89 21.12
C PRO A 120 -0.44 18.74 20.72
N ASN A 121 -0.26 19.90 21.35
CA ASN A 121 0.86 20.81 21.07
C ASN A 121 2.11 20.51 21.91
N ALA A 122 2.08 19.50 22.79
CA ALA A 122 3.25 19.13 23.58
C ALA A 122 4.29 18.42 22.72
N THR A 123 5.57 18.72 22.99
CA THR A 123 6.67 18.03 22.30
C THR A 123 6.76 16.57 22.76
N THR A 124 7.31 15.71 21.91
CA THR A 124 7.53 14.30 22.23
C THR A 124 8.37 14.13 23.49
N ILE A 125 9.41 14.96 23.68
CA ILE A 125 10.24 14.97 24.90
C ILE A 125 9.42 15.28 26.14
N SER A 126 8.50 16.26 26.04
CA SER A 126 7.65 16.61 27.18
C SER A 126 6.75 15.43 27.56
N ASN A 127 6.10 14.80 26.58
CA ASN A 127 5.23 13.65 26.83
C ASN A 127 6.00 12.45 27.38
N GLU A 128 7.20 12.18 26.86
CA GLU A 128 8.10 11.15 27.38
C GLU A 128 8.52 11.44 28.83
N ALA A 129 8.87 12.68 29.15
CA ALA A 129 9.22 13.08 30.51
C ALA A 129 8.04 12.91 31.48
N PHE A 130 6.82 13.29 31.08
CA PHE A 130 5.61 13.05 31.89
C PHE A 130 5.35 11.56 32.10
N LEU A 131 5.53 10.76 31.06
CA LEU A 131 5.34 9.32 31.12
C LEU A 131 6.36 8.70 32.09
N MET A 132 7.65 8.99 31.93
CA MET A 132 8.69 8.52 32.84
C MET A 132 8.45 8.98 34.28
N PHE A 133 8.03 10.22 34.49
CA PHE A 133 7.72 10.75 35.81
C PHE A 133 6.56 10.00 36.48
N ALA A 134 5.52 9.64 35.71
CA ALA A 134 4.37 8.90 36.20
C ALA A 134 4.69 7.44 36.53
N PHE A 135 5.53 6.77 35.73
CA PHE A 135 5.86 5.35 35.92
C PHE A 135 6.97 5.12 36.96
N ASN A 136 7.95 6.01 37.06
CA ASN A 136 9.11 5.83 37.93
C ASN A 136 8.90 6.32 39.36
N THR A 137 7.64 6.50 39.80
CA THR A 137 7.25 7.01 41.14
C THR A 137 8.09 8.20 41.60
N THR A 138 8.46 9.06 40.65
CA THR A 138 9.48 10.09 40.87
C THR A 138 8.98 11.17 41.83
N SER A 139 7.66 11.40 41.86
CA SER A 139 6.99 12.27 42.84
C SER A 139 7.15 11.78 44.27
N GLU A 140 6.94 10.48 44.51
CA GLU A 140 7.03 9.87 45.84
C GLU A 140 8.48 9.93 46.33
N ARG A 141 9.43 9.58 45.46
CA ARG A 141 10.87 9.69 45.76
C ARG A 141 11.31 11.12 46.07
N LEU A 142 10.79 12.12 45.35
CA LEU A 142 11.09 13.53 45.61
C LEU A 142 10.47 14.04 46.91
N GLN A 143 9.40 13.41 47.40
CA GLN A 143 8.77 13.75 48.68
C GLN A 143 9.50 13.11 49.87
N SER A 144 10.11 11.93 49.69
CA SER A 144 10.86 11.26 50.76
C SER A 144 12.25 11.85 51.02
N LEU A 145 12.78 12.70 50.12
CA LEU A 145 14.12 13.28 50.24
C LEU A 145 14.14 14.54 51.13
N PRO A 146 15.26 14.81 51.83
CA PRO A 146 15.48 16.06 52.54
C PRO A 146 15.37 17.28 51.61
N ILE A 147 14.89 18.40 52.14
CA ILE A 147 14.64 19.64 51.37
C ILE A 147 15.90 20.11 50.65
N THR A 148 17.07 20.02 51.31
CA THR A 148 18.36 20.46 50.76
C THR A 148 18.83 19.60 49.58
N GLU A 149 18.64 18.29 49.64
CA GLU A 149 18.99 17.37 48.54
C GLU A 149 18.01 17.50 47.38
N LYS A 150 16.72 17.67 47.68
CA LYS A 150 15.69 17.94 46.69
C LYS A 150 15.98 19.20 45.87
N GLU A 151 16.39 20.29 46.51
CA GLU A 151 16.73 21.53 45.81
C GLU A 151 17.98 21.38 44.92
N LYS A 152 19.00 20.65 45.39
CA LYS A 152 20.19 20.34 44.58
C LYS A 152 19.81 19.54 43.33
N LEU A 153 19.03 18.46 43.47
CA LEU A 153 18.57 17.66 42.34
C LEU A 153 17.74 18.47 41.34
N LEU A 154 16.83 19.32 41.82
CA LEU A 154 16.01 20.15 40.93
C LEU A 154 16.84 21.21 40.18
N THR A 155 17.91 21.75 40.78
CA THR A 155 18.79 22.69 40.08
C THR A 155 19.64 21.98 39.02
N GLU A 156 20.12 20.78 39.30
CA GLU A 156 20.81 19.92 38.32
C GLU A 156 19.90 19.54 37.15
N CYS A 157 18.69 19.03 37.43
CA CYS A 157 17.72 18.68 36.39
C CYS A 157 17.36 19.87 35.49
N ARG A 158 17.26 21.09 36.04
CA ARG A 158 17.02 22.31 35.23
C ARG A 158 18.20 22.60 34.29
N LYS A 159 19.43 22.38 34.73
CA LYS A 159 20.63 22.59 33.92
C LYS A 159 20.72 21.56 32.80
N GLU A 160 20.54 20.28 33.13
CA GLU A 160 20.55 19.17 32.16
C GLU A 160 19.38 19.26 31.17
N GLY A 161 18.19 19.65 31.63
CA GLY A 161 17.03 19.84 30.78
C GLY A 161 17.27 20.86 29.66
N ARG A 162 18.00 21.96 29.95
CA ARG A 162 18.40 22.93 28.91
C ARG A 162 19.36 22.33 27.89
N GLN A 163 20.31 21.51 28.34
CA GLN A 163 21.26 20.84 27.45
C GLN A 163 20.55 19.82 26.55
N MET A 164 19.61 19.05 27.10
CA MET A 164 18.79 18.09 26.35
C MET A 164 17.93 18.78 25.30
N GLN A 165 17.32 19.93 25.63
CA GLN A 165 16.56 20.73 24.67
C GLN A 165 17.45 21.28 23.54
N ALA A 166 18.67 21.71 23.84
CA ALA A 166 19.62 22.17 22.84
C ALA A 166 19.99 21.04 21.86
N LYS A 167 20.37 19.86 22.38
CA LYS A 167 20.66 18.66 21.58
C LYS A 167 19.47 18.24 20.71
N TYR A 168 18.26 18.31 21.24
CA TYR A 168 17.06 17.99 20.46
C TYR A 168 16.84 18.96 19.30
N LYS A 169 17.03 20.26 19.52
CA LYS A 169 16.94 21.27 18.45
C LYS A 169 17.99 21.05 17.38
N GLU A 170 19.22 20.68 17.75
CA GLU A 170 20.28 20.32 16.80
C GLU A 170 19.89 19.09 15.98
N ARG A 171 19.40 18.04 16.63
CA ARG A 171 18.92 16.83 15.94
C ARG A 171 17.77 17.12 14.98
N LEU A 172 16.85 18.01 15.34
CA LEU A 172 15.78 18.44 14.43
C LEU A 172 16.32 19.14 13.18
N LYS A 173 17.32 20.02 13.32
CA LYS A 173 17.99 20.66 12.19
C LYS A 173 18.69 19.65 11.29
N GLU A 174 19.38 18.67 11.87
CA GLU A 174 20.03 17.59 11.10
C GLU A 174 19.00 16.75 10.33
N ILE A 175 17.87 16.41 10.96
CA ILE A 175 16.79 15.67 10.30
C ILE A 175 16.21 16.49 9.14
N GLU A 176 16.01 17.79 9.33
CA GLU A 176 15.52 18.68 8.27
C GLU A 176 16.50 18.78 7.11
N ALA A 177 17.80 18.94 7.39
CA ALA A 177 18.86 18.96 6.38
C ALA A 177 18.89 17.67 5.56
N LYS A 178 18.86 16.50 6.23
CA LYS A 178 18.80 15.18 5.57
C LYS A 178 17.54 15.03 4.71
N ARG A 179 16.38 15.51 5.19
CA ARG A 179 15.13 15.48 4.40
C ARG A 179 15.25 16.32 3.14
N ARG A 180 15.85 17.51 3.25
CA ARG A 180 16.06 18.43 2.13
C ARG A 180 17.01 17.83 1.10
N GLU A 181 18.11 17.25 1.53
CA GLU A 181 19.06 16.54 0.67
C GLU A 181 18.40 15.37 -0.06
N ASN A 182 17.63 14.53 0.66
CA ASN A 182 16.88 13.43 0.05
C ASN A 182 15.88 13.91 -1.00
N LEU A 183 15.21 15.03 -0.75
CA LEU A 183 14.27 15.63 -1.70
C LEU A 183 14.99 16.13 -2.96
N GLN A 184 16.12 16.83 -2.80
CA GLN A 184 16.96 17.28 -3.92
C GLN A 184 17.49 16.09 -4.74
N ASN A 185 17.96 15.03 -4.08
CA ASN A 185 18.43 13.82 -4.74
C ASN A 185 17.30 13.15 -5.55
N LYS A 186 16.08 13.11 -5.02
CA LYS A 186 14.91 12.61 -5.75
C LYS A 186 14.58 13.48 -6.97
N GLN A 187 14.64 14.81 -6.85
CA GLN A 187 14.42 15.73 -7.97
C GLN A 187 15.49 15.55 -9.06
N LEU A 188 16.76 15.49 -8.70
CA LEU A 188 17.87 15.25 -9.65
C LEU A 188 17.76 13.88 -10.33
N ALA A 189 17.35 12.84 -9.60
CA ALA A 189 17.11 11.53 -10.17
C ALA A 189 15.96 11.53 -11.19
N LEU A 190 14.88 12.26 -10.86
CA LEU A 190 13.72 12.42 -11.75
C LEU A 190 14.08 13.22 -13.00
N GLU A 191 14.83 14.31 -12.87
CA GLU A 191 15.32 15.10 -14.01
C GLU A 191 16.27 14.28 -14.90
N LYS A 192 17.20 13.52 -14.31
CA LYS A 192 18.07 12.60 -15.07
C LYS A 192 17.26 11.53 -15.80
N LYS A 193 16.22 10.98 -15.17
CA LYS A 193 15.32 10.01 -15.79
C LYS A 193 14.57 10.64 -16.97
N GLN A 194 13.99 11.82 -16.79
CA GLN A 194 13.30 12.55 -17.86
C GLN A 194 14.24 12.90 -19.03
N LYS A 195 15.44 13.41 -18.75
CA LYS A 195 16.45 13.68 -19.80
C LYS A 195 16.83 12.41 -20.57
N ARG A 196 17.03 11.29 -19.87
CA ARG A 196 17.30 9.98 -20.52
C ARG A 196 16.12 9.53 -21.38
N GLU A 197 14.89 9.65 -20.89
CA GLU A 197 13.70 9.31 -21.66
C GLU A 197 13.56 10.19 -22.91
N LEU A 198 13.78 11.50 -22.79
CA LEU A 198 13.75 12.43 -23.91
C LEU A 198 14.84 12.13 -24.94
N GLN A 199 16.06 11.84 -24.50
CA GLN A 199 17.15 11.41 -25.38
C GLN A 199 16.83 10.10 -26.12
N VAL A 200 16.23 9.12 -25.44
CA VAL A 200 15.81 7.87 -26.06
C VAL A 200 14.71 8.11 -27.09
N LYS A 201 13.71 8.94 -26.76
CA LYS A 201 12.64 9.31 -27.71
C LYS A 201 13.22 10.03 -28.93
N SER A 202 14.07 11.04 -28.74
CA SER A 202 14.74 11.76 -29.83
C SER A 202 15.55 10.83 -30.75
N LYS A 203 16.32 9.88 -30.19
CA LYS A 203 17.03 8.87 -30.99
C LYS A 203 16.09 8.05 -31.87
N HIS A 204 14.94 7.63 -31.34
CA HIS A 204 13.96 6.86 -32.09
C HIS A 204 13.24 7.71 -33.13
N THR A 205 12.91 8.97 -32.82
CA THR A 205 12.33 9.92 -33.78
C THR A 205 13.30 10.23 -34.93
N ASN A 206 14.58 10.45 -34.65
CA ASN A 206 15.59 10.70 -35.69
C ASN A 206 15.77 9.49 -36.61
N ALA A 207 15.68 8.27 -36.08
CA ALA A 207 15.73 7.06 -36.89
C ALA A 207 14.53 6.97 -37.87
N ILE A 208 13.34 7.41 -37.44
CA ILE A 208 12.16 7.44 -38.32
C ILE A 208 12.15 8.61 -39.28
N LEU A 209 12.74 9.75 -38.93
CA LEU A 209 12.97 10.82 -39.89
C LEU A 209 13.80 10.32 -41.09
N TYR A 210 14.73 9.39 -40.86
CA TYR A 210 15.53 8.76 -41.92
C TYR A 210 14.78 7.68 -42.71
N TYR A 211 14.02 6.79 -42.04
CA TYR A 211 13.34 5.65 -42.71
C TYR A 211 11.88 5.90 -43.12
N GLY A 212 11.29 7.03 -42.74
CA GLY A 212 9.85 7.31 -42.85
C GLY A 212 9.00 6.57 -41.82
N LEU A 213 7.79 7.06 -41.51
CA LEU A 213 6.82 6.34 -40.67
C LEU A 213 5.86 5.57 -41.58
N TRP A 214 5.75 4.26 -41.38
CA TRP A 214 4.88 3.42 -42.22
C TRP A 214 3.49 3.36 -41.62
N GLN A 215 2.48 3.79 -42.38
CA GLN A 215 1.09 3.83 -41.93
C GLN A 215 0.22 2.79 -42.62
N ARG A 216 0.52 2.43 -43.88
CA ARG A 216 -0.18 1.37 -44.60
C ARG A 216 0.67 0.11 -44.71
N PRO A 217 0.05 -1.08 -44.75
CA PRO A 217 0.77 -2.32 -44.98
C PRO A 217 1.48 -2.33 -46.34
N ASP A 218 0.92 -1.67 -47.37
CA ASP A 218 1.52 -1.58 -48.70
C ASP A 218 2.80 -0.74 -48.72
N ASP A 219 2.87 0.30 -47.87
CA ASP A 219 4.08 1.13 -47.71
C ASP A 219 5.25 0.31 -47.16
N VAL A 220 4.96 -0.69 -46.32
CA VAL A 220 5.96 -1.60 -45.76
C VAL A 220 6.59 -2.44 -46.87
N GLU A 221 5.81 -2.90 -47.83
CA GLU A 221 6.32 -3.77 -48.91
C GLU A 221 7.13 -2.99 -49.94
N ASN A 222 6.67 -1.80 -50.32
CA ASN A 222 7.34 -0.92 -51.28
C ASN A 222 8.69 -0.43 -50.74
N ILE A 223 8.74 0.04 -49.50
CA ILE A 223 9.98 0.56 -48.90
C ILE A 223 10.95 -0.59 -48.58
N LEU A 224 10.44 -1.78 -48.22
CA LEU A 224 11.31 -2.96 -48.04
C LEU A 224 11.85 -3.52 -49.36
N ALA A 225 11.28 -3.20 -50.52
CA ALA A 225 11.80 -3.62 -51.83
C ALA A 225 13.06 -2.82 -52.22
N GLU A 226 13.14 -1.55 -51.80
CA GLU A 226 14.23 -0.63 -52.14
C GLU A 226 15.46 -0.76 -51.23
N LEU A 227 15.31 -1.28 -50.02
CA LEU A 227 16.38 -1.34 -49.02
C LEU A 227 17.24 -2.63 -49.09
N SER A 228 18.49 -2.56 -48.64
CA SER A 228 19.34 -3.74 -48.49
C SER A 228 18.94 -4.61 -47.28
N ASN A 229 19.27 -5.92 -47.29
CA ASN A 229 18.87 -6.85 -46.22
C ASN A 229 19.30 -6.43 -44.80
N THR A 230 20.43 -5.72 -44.65
CA THR A 230 20.92 -5.20 -43.37
C THR A 230 20.16 -3.96 -42.91
N GLU A 231 19.72 -3.12 -43.86
CA GLU A 231 18.92 -1.93 -43.61
C GLU A 231 17.46 -2.26 -43.34
N LYS A 232 16.89 -3.27 -44.02
CA LYS A 232 15.53 -3.79 -43.76
C LYS A 232 15.34 -4.12 -42.28
N ARG A 233 16.33 -4.80 -41.69
CA ARG A 233 16.28 -5.16 -40.26
C ARG A 233 16.34 -3.94 -39.35
N LYS A 234 17.17 -2.94 -39.68
CA LYS A 234 17.29 -1.70 -38.91
C LYS A 234 16.02 -0.84 -39.00
N ALA A 235 15.44 -0.73 -40.20
CA ALA A 235 14.18 -0.03 -40.44
C ALA A 235 13.04 -0.67 -39.64
N LEU A 236 12.83 -1.99 -39.77
CA LEU A 236 11.81 -2.74 -39.02
C LEU A 236 12.00 -2.61 -37.50
N SER A 237 13.25 -2.73 -37.01
CA SER A 237 13.56 -2.55 -35.59
C SER A 237 13.25 -1.14 -35.09
N SER A 238 13.43 -0.13 -35.95
CA SER A 238 13.20 1.28 -35.59
C SER A 238 11.71 1.60 -35.56
N GLN A 239 10.92 1.02 -36.47
CA GLN A 239 9.45 1.10 -36.47
C GLN A 239 8.86 0.49 -35.18
N ILE A 240 9.26 -0.73 -34.81
CA ILE A 240 8.76 -1.41 -33.61
C ILE A 240 9.12 -0.61 -32.35
N ARG A 241 10.37 -0.14 -32.23
CA ARG A 241 10.83 0.63 -31.07
C ARG A 241 10.14 1.99 -30.94
N PHE A 242 9.85 2.66 -32.04
CA PHE A 242 9.13 3.92 -32.02
C PHE A 242 7.67 3.75 -31.60
N ARG A 243 6.99 2.76 -32.19
CA ARG A 243 5.62 2.40 -31.81
C ARG A 243 5.51 2.04 -30.33
N GLN A 244 6.51 1.33 -29.80
CA GLN A 244 6.58 0.97 -28.38
C GLN A 244 6.93 2.15 -27.45
N LYS A 245 7.99 2.92 -27.75
CA LYS A 245 8.58 3.88 -26.80
C LYS A 245 8.15 5.33 -27.00
N VAL A 246 7.81 5.72 -28.23
CA VAL A 246 7.40 7.08 -28.58
C VAL A 246 5.87 7.17 -28.63
N LEU A 247 5.23 6.30 -29.43
CA LEU A 247 3.76 6.27 -29.56
C LEU A 247 3.06 5.57 -28.39
N LYS A 248 3.76 4.71 -27.64
CA LYS A 248 3.21 3.92 -26.52
C LYS A 248 1.91 3.19 -26.88
N GLN A 249 1.86 2.60 -28.07
CA GLN A 249 0.69 1.84 -28.51
C GLN A 249 0.38 0.70 -27.53
N THR A 250 -0.88 0.62 -27.10
CA THR A 250 -1.36 -0.43 -26.20
C THR A 250 -1.82 -1.60 -27.06
N VAL A 251 -1.06 -2.70 -27.02
CA VAL A 251 -1.34 -3.89 -27.83
C VAL A 251 -1.61 -5.06 -26.91
N ILE A 252 -2.59 -5.88 -27.29
CA ILE A 252 -3.06 -7.07 -26.55
C ILE A 252 -1.88 -8.05 -26.36
N GLU A 253 -1.09 -8.23 -27.41
CA GLU A 253 0.09 -9.11 -27.38
C GLU A 253 1.39 -8.33 -27.22
N LYS A 254 1.93 -8.31 -25.99
CA LYS A 254 3.25 -7.71 -25.69
C LYS A 254 4.42 -8.38 -26.45
N GLN A 255 4.20 -9.56 -27.03
CA GLN A 255 5.17 -10.30 -27.83
C GLN A 255 5.48 -9.61 -29.18
N LEU A 256 4.57 -8.78 -29.69
CA LEU A 256 4.74 -8.06 -30.95
C LEU A 256 5.85 -6.99 -30.90
N TYR A 257 6.17 -6.49 -29.70
CA TYR A 257 7.28 -5.57 -29.47
C TYR A 257 8.64 -6.25 -29.25
N GLN A 258 8.69 -7.58 -29.19
CA GLN A 258 9.93 -8.30 -28.96
C GLN A 258 10.71 -8.44 -30.27
N MET A 259 12.04 -8.37 -30.17
CA MET A 259 12.96 -8.48 -31.31
C MET A 259 13.73 -9.81 -31.32
N SER A 260 13.59 -10.58 -30.24
CA SER A 260 14.23 -11.87 -30.04
C SER A 260 13.48 -12.68 -28.99
N GLU A 261 13.50 -14.00 -29.14
CA GLU A 261 12.93 -14.95 -28.18
C GLU A 261 14.00 -15.97 -27.82
N LYS A 262 14.20 -16.22 -26.52
CA LYS A 262 15.20 -17.18 -25.99
C LYS A 262 16.59 -17.03 -26.62
N GLY A 263 17.06 -15.79 -26.80
CA GLY A 263 18.40 -15.48 -27.33
C GLY A 263 18.56 -15.58 -28.85
N LYS A 264 17.53 -16.01 -29.60
CA LYS A 264 17.54 -15.99 -31.08
C LYS A 264 16.77 -14.78 -31.60
N ALA A 265 17.39 -14.04 -32.52
CA ALA A 265 16.72 -12.93 -33.17
C ALA A 265 15.60 -13.42 -34.10
N TYR A 266 14.50 -12.70 -34.14
CA TYR A 266 13.40 -13.02 -35.05
C TYR A 266 13.81 -12.89 -36.52
N THR A 267 13.30 -13.81 -37.33
CA THR A 267 13.44 -13.80 -38.79
C THR A 267 12.84 -12.51 -39.37
N LEU A 268 13.38 -12.03 -40.50
CA LEU A 268 12.91 -10.81 -41.17
C LEU A 268 11.40 -10.86 -41.48
N GLU A 269 10.88 -12.03 -41.84
CA GLU A 269 9.46 -12.26 -42.10
C GLU A 269 8.59 -12.12 -40.84
N LYS A 270 9.06 -12.64 -39.69
CA LYS A 270 8.36 -12.48 -38.40
C LYS A 270 8.35 -11.01 -37.96
N LEU A 271 9.43 -10.26 -38.19
CA LEU A 271 9.47 -8.81 -37.91
C LEU A 271 8.56 -8.01 -38.85
N LYS A 272 8.48 -8.37 -40.13
CA LYS A 272 7.54 -7.77 -41.09
C LYS A 272 6.09 -8.00 -40.63
N ASN A 273 5.75 -9.23 -40.27
CA ASN A 273 4.40 -9.58 -39.80
C ASN A 273 4.04 -8.87 -38.49
N ASN A 274 4.99 -8.76 -37.54
CA ASN A 274 4.78 -7.99 -36.32
C ASN A 274 4.48 -6.51 -36.62
N VAL A 275 5.21 -5.88 -37.55
CA VAL A 275 4.96 -4.48 -37.94
C VAL A 275 3.60 -4.32 -38.64
N ILE A 276 3.21 -5.25 -39.50
CA ILE A 276 1.90 -5.24 -40.16
C ILE A 276 0.77 -5.41 -39.14
N GLN A 277 0.92 -6.31 -38.18
CA GLN A 277 -0.05 -6.45 -37.08
C GLN A 277 -0.11 -5.19 -36.22
N LEU A 278 1.03 -4.58 -35.86
CA LEU A 278 1.05 -3.30 -35.14
C LEU A 278 0.44 -2.13 -35.93
N ILE A 279 0.42 -2.20 -37.26
CA ILE A 279 -0.25 -1.21 -38.12
C ILE A 279 -1.75 -1.47 -38.15
N LYS A 280 -2.16 -2.75 -38.30
CA LYS A 280 -3.57 -3.15 -38.27
C LYS A 280 -4.20 -2.87 -36.91
N ASP A 281 -3.56 -3.25 -35.82
CA ASP A 281 -4.00 -2.94 -34.45
C ASP A 281 -4.08 -1.44 -34.18
N ALA A 282 -3.26 -0.62 -34.85
CA ALA A 282 -3.33 0.85 -34.75
C ALA A 282 -4.45 1.45 -35.62
N ALA A 283 -4.88 0.77 -36.68
CA ALA A 283 -6.02 1.16 -37.51
C ALA A 283 -7.36 0.65 -36.95
N ASP A 284 -7.33 -0.51 -36.28
CA ASP A 284 -8.45 -1.16 -35.60
C ASP A 284 -8.59 -0.72 -34.14
N SER A 285 -7.57 -0.07 -33.57
CA SER A 285 -7.74 0.69 -32.33
C SER A 285 -8.84 1.70 -32.60
N PRO A 286 -9.98 1.66 -31.90
CA PRO A 286 -10.90 2.78 -31.93
C PRO A 286 -10.02 3.98 -31.62
N SER A 287 -10.01 4.95 -32.51
CA SER A 287 -9.45 6.24 -32.17
C SER A 287 -10.05 6.57 -30.81
N GLU A 288 -9.21 6.68 -29.77
CA GLU A 288 -9.56 7.51 -28.61
C GLU A 288 -9.58 8.99 -29.05
N GLU A 289 -10.04 9.27 -30.28
CA GLU A 289 -10.93 10.37 -30.56
C GLU A 289 -12.34 10.00 -30.06
N SER A 290 -12.46 9.65 -28.77
CA SER A 290 -13.47 10.40 -28.03
C SER A 290 -13.06 11.86 -28.25
N PRO A 291 -13.91 12.72 -28.83
CA PRO A 291 -13.55 14.12 -28.94
C PRO A 291 -13.06 14.51 -27.56
N THR A 292 -11.82 15.00 -27.48
CA THR A 292 -11.41 15.79 -26.34
C THR A 292 -12.36 16.98 -26.39
N GLN A 293 -13.59 16.80 -25.92
CA GLN A 293 -14.39 17.87 -25.39
C GLN A 293 -13.43 18.46 -24.37
N GLU A 294 -12.82 19.57 -24.74
CA GLU A 294 -11.97 20.36 -23.86
C GLU A 294 -12.77 20.47 -22.57
N ILE A 295 -12.42 19.66 -21.57
CA ILE A 295 -13.19 19.65 -20.34
C ILE A 295 -12.95 21.04 -19.77
N PRO A 296 -13.97 21.91 -19.74
CA PRO A 296 -13.77 23.28 -19.30
C PRO A 296 -13.24 23.24 -17.87
N LEU A 297 -12.43 24.24 -17.51
CA LEU A 297 -11.89 24.36 -16.16
C LEU A 297 -13.05 24.39 -15.15
N LEU A 298 -13.27 23.26 -14.47
CA LEU A 298 -14.38 23.09 -13.52
C LEU A 298 -14.16 23.89 -12.23
N VAL A 299 -12.91 24.13 -11.86
CA VAL A 299 -12.54 24.81 -10.61
C VAL A 299 -13.10 26.24 -10.60
N GLY A 300 -13.87 26.56 -9.58
CA GLY A 300 -14.51 27.87 -9.40
C GLY A 300 -15.90 27.99 -10.03
N LYS A 301 -16.34 27.03 -10.85
CA LYS A 301 -17.65 27.09 -11.52
C LYS A 301 -18.79 26.61 -10.61
N LYS A 302 -19.97 27.21 -10.80
CA LYS A 302 -21.24 26.65 -10.32
C LYS A 302 -21.66 25.49 -11.22
N VAL A 303 -22.08 24.40 -10.59
CA VAL A 303 -22.45 23.16 -11.27
C VAL A 303 -23.74 22.61 -10.68
N ILE A 304 -24.48 21.85 -11.49
CA ILE A 304 -25.62 21.04 -11.03
C ILE A 304 -25.19 19.58 -11.17
N HIS A 305 -25.04 18.90 -10.04
CA HIS A 305 -24.68 17.50 -9.99
C HIS A 305 -25.93 16.64 -9.86
N THR A 306 -26.15 15.74 -10.81
CA THR A 306 -27.28 14.83 -10.85
C THR A 306 -26.89 13.50 -10.21
N PHE A 307 -27.56 13.15 -9.11
CA PHE A 307 -27.52 11.84 -8.50
C PHE A 307 -28.84 11.11 -8.77
N ASN A 308 -28.89 9.80 -8.47
CA ASN A 308 -30.11 9.00 -8.60
C ASN A 308 -31.31 9.58 -7.84
N GLU A 309 -31.04 10.36 -6.79
CA GLU A 309 -32.04 10.94 -5.89
C GLU A 309 -32.46 12.37 -6.28
N GLY A 310 -31.79 13.01 -7.24
CA GLY A 310 -32.13 14.37 -7.69
C GLY A 310 -30.95 15.20 -8.20
N LYS A 311 -31.23 16.46 -8.52
CA LYS A 311 -30.26 17.46 -8.98
C LYS A 311 -29.83 18.37 -7.84
N TRP A 312 -28.53 18.49 -7.62
CA TRP A 312 -27.94 19.21 -6.50
C TRP A 312 -27.06 20.35 -7.01
N PRO A 313 -27.45 21.62 -6.81
CA PRO A 313 -26.62 22.76 -7.17
C PRO A 313 -25.45 22.89 -6.19
N GLY A 314 -24.27 23.20 -6.72
CA GLY A 314 -23.06 23.36 -5.92
C GLY A 314 -21.95 24.13 -6.65
N ARG A 315 -20.80 24.25 -5.99
CA ARG A 315 -19.62 24.93 -6.49
C ARG A 315 -18.38 24.08 -6.30
N VAL A 316 -17.59 23.96 -7.36
CA VAL A 316 -16.30 23.25 -7.33
C VAL A 316 -15.22 24.18 -6.78
N LEU A 317 -14.57 23.77 -5.68
CA LEU A 317 -13.59 24.58 -4.97
C LEU A 317 -12.18 24.44 -5.53
N SER A 318 -11.68 23.21 -5.59
CA SER A 318 -10.29 22.93 -5.91
C SER A 318 -10.07 21.46 -6.32
N VAL A 319 -8.93 21.18 -6.94
CA VAL A 319 -8.45 19.81 -7.18
C VAL A 319 -7.76 19.29 -5.92
N VAL A 320 -7.97 18.01 -5.58
CA VAL A 320 -7.31 17.38 -4.44
C VAL A 320 -5.81 17.26 -4.69
N ALA A 321 -5.00 17.84 -3.80
CA ALA A 321 -3.55 17.97 -3.99
C ALA A 321 -2.79 16.63 -4.18
N VAL A 322 -3.34 15.53 -3.66
CA VAL A 322 -2.73 14.19 -3.74
C VAL A 322 -3.30 13.38 -4.91
N PHE A 323 -4.53 13.66 -5.35
CA PHE A 323 -5.24 12.90 -6.38
C PHE A 323 -5.83 13.86 -7.44
N PRO A 324 -5.13 14.09 -8.56
CA PRO A 324 -5.51 15.10 -9.56
C PRO A 324 -6.79 14.78 -10.36
N GLU A 325 -7.34 13.57 -10.17
CA GLU A 325 -8.60 13.12 -10.75
C GLU A 325 -9.81 13.53 -9.89
N PHE A 326 -9.59 13.87 -8.62
CA PHE A 326 -10.64 14.20 -7.66
C PHE A 326 -10.75 15.71 -7.45
N TYR A 327 -11.99 16.17 -7.30
CA TYR A 327 -12.35 17.56 -7.11
C TYR A 327 -13.12 17.73 -5.80
N ASN A 328 -12.80 18.78 -5.06
CA ASN A 328 -13.54 19.21 -3.89
C ASN A 328 -14.75 20.05 -4.35
N ILE A 329 -15.95 19.66 -3.94
CA ILE A 329 -17.22 20.33 -4.26
C ILE A 329 -18.03 20.58 -2.97
N VAL A 330 -18.78 21.67 -2.96
CA VAL A 330 -19.75 22.01 -1.90
C VAL A 330 -21.11 22.19 -2.55
N TYR A 331 -22.16 21.66 -1.93
CA TYR A 331 -23.54 21.85 -2.38
C TYR A 331 -24.21 23.00 -1.62
N ASP A 332 -25.10 23.72 -2.31
CA ASP A 332 -25.76 24.90 -1.75
C ASP A 332 -26.68 24.55 -0.56
N CYS A 333 -27.20 23.32 -0.52
CA CYS A 333 -28.00 22.80 0.61
C CYS A 333 -27.19 22.65 1.91
N ASP A 334 -25.86 22.55 1.79
CA ASP A 334 -24.94 22.36 2.92
C ASP A 334 -24.15 23.64 3.23
N LEU A 335 -24.60 24.81 2.76
CA LEU A 335 -24.05 26.11 3.13
C LEU A 335 -24.76 26.65 4.38
N GLN A 336 -23.98 27.09 5.38
CA GLN A 336 -24.52 27.82 6.53
C GLN A 336 -24.89 29.26 6.13
N GLU A 337 -25.70 29.96 6.93
CA GLU A 337 -26.16 31.35 6.67
C GLU A 337 -25.00 32.34 6.38
N ASN A 338 -23.79 32.03 6.85
CA ASN A 338 -22.57 32.82 6.61
C ASN A 338 -21.78 32.42 5.34
N SER A 339 -22.37 31.64 4.44
CA SER A 339 -21.70 31.08 3.25
C SER A 339 -20.47 30.19 3.55
N SER A 340 -20.35 29.69 4.79
CA SER A 340 -19.36 28.68 5.17
C SER A 340 -19.89 27.27 4.88
N PRO A 341 -19.10 26.39 4.22
CA PRO A 341 -19.52 25.03 3.93
C PRO A 341 -19.62 24.21 5.21
N ASN A 342 -20.74 23.51 5.40
CA ASN A 342 -20.93 22.54 6.48
C ASN A 342 -20.17 21.23 6.19
N ALA A 343 -20.11 20.83 4.92
CA ALA A 343 -19.37 19.67 4.44
C ALA A 343 -18.70 19.95 3.09
N ILE A 344 -17.53 19.35 2.86
CA ILE A 344 -16.82 19.36 1.57
C ILE A 344 -16.80 17.92 1.08
N TYR A 345 -17.26 17.71 -0.15
CA TYR A 345 -17.31 16.40 -0.80
C TYR A 345 -16.23 16.28 -1.86
N THR A 346 -15.88 15.04 -2.19
CA THR A 346 -14.78 14.74 -3.11
C THR A 346 -15.22 13.71 -4.14
N TYR A 347 -15.25 14.09 -5.42
CA TYR A 347 -15.72 13.23 -6.53
C TYR A 347 -14.84 13.34 -7.77
N THR A 348 -14.94 12.36 -8.68
CA THR A 348 -14.33 12.35 -10.01
C THR A 348 -15.20 13.13 -11.01
N LEU A 349 -15.38 14.44 -10.78
CA LEU A 349 -16.30 15.30 -11.54
C LEU A 349 -16.07 15.33 -13.06
N LYS A 350 -14.86 14.98 -13.54
CA LYS A 350 -14.56 14.84 -14.97
C LYS A 350 -15.32 13.67 -15.61
N GLU A 351 -15.49 12.58 -14.88
CA GLU A 351 -16.24 11.41 -15.33
C GLU A 351 -17.73 11.73 -15.30
N ASP A 352 -18.20 12.40 -14.24
CA ASP A 352 -19.60 12.83 -14.12
C ASP A 352 -20.00 13.81 -15.24
N TYR A 353 -19.10 14.72 -15.64
CA TYR A 353 -19.31 15.60 -16.79
C TYR A 353 -19.39 14.82 -18.12
N ARG A 354 -18.49 13.85 -18.33
CA ARG A 354 -18.51 12.99 -19.54
C ARG A 354 -19.77 12.13 -19.63
N ASN A 355 -20.27 11.69 -18.48
CA ASN A 355 -21.49 10.87 -18.39
C ASN A 355 -22.78 11.71 -18.46
N GLY A 356 -22.68 13.04 -18.54
CA GLY A 356 -23.84 13.94 -18.55
C GLY A 356 -24.50 14.14 -17.19
N ASN A 357 -23.88 13.66 -16.11
CA ASN A 357 -24.39 13.79 -14.74
C ASN A 357 -23.99 15.13 -14.09
N LEU A 358 -23.11 15.91 -14.72
CA LEU A 358 -22.67 17.22 -14.23
C LEU A 358 -22.88 18.30 -15.30
N GLU A 359 -23.71 19.29 -14.98
CA GLU A 359 -23.98 20.45 -15.85
C GLU A 359 -23.32 21.70 -15.27
N ILE A 360 -22.62 22.49 -16.10
CA ILE A 360 -22.02 23.77 -15.66
C ILE A 360 -23.04 24.87 -15.85
N VAL A 361 -23.32 25.61 -14.77
CA VAL A 361 -24.21 26.77 -14.82
C VAL A 361 -23.39 27.99 -15.27
N PRO A 362 -23.77 28.67 -16.37
CA PRO A 362 -23.10 29.90 -16.76
C PRO A 362 -23.33 30.97 -15.69
N GLU A 363 -22.25 31.53 -15.14
CA GLU A 363 -22.32 32.71 -14.27
C GLU A 363 -22.63 33.93 -15.15
N VAL A 364 -23.81 34.54 -14.94
CA VAL A 364 -24.21 35.83 -15.52
C VAL A 364 -23.65 36.96 -14.67
#